data_AF-A0A535M398-F1
#
_entry.id   AF-A0A535M398-F1
#
_cell.length_a   1.000
_cell.length_b   1.000
_cell.length_c   1.000
_cell.angle_alpha   90.00
_cell.angle_beta   90.00
_cell.angle_gamma   90.00
#
_symmetry.space_group_name_H-M   'P 1'
#
loop_
_entity.id
_entity.type
_entity.pdbx_description
1 polymer ?
#
loop_
_entity_poly.entity_id
_entity_poly.type
_entity_poly.pdbx_seq_one_letter_code
_entity_poly.pdbx_strand_id
1 'polypeptide(L)'
;APIVFASAKTGYHVQSLLDTVLNVTDMRYLRVPTARLNEVVQDAVRRHNPTVVRSKILKIYYATQAQVNPPTFVFFVNDTQAVHFTYERYLENKLREAFSFKGTAIRLFFKPRPKKELK
;
A
#
# COMPACT_ATOMS: atom_id res chain seq x y z
N ALA A 1 10.14 -9.21 4.99
CA ALA A 1 11.25 -8.25 5.17
C ALA A 1 12.54 -8.90 4.66
N PRO A 2 13.56 -8.14 4.23
CA PRO A 2 14.86 -8.74 3.87
C PRO A 2 15.51 -9.36 5.11
N ILE A 3 16.17 -10.51 4.94
CA ILE A 3 16.93 -11.20 5.98
C ILE A 3 18.39 -11.16 5.54
N VAL A 4 19.28 -10.63 6.40
CA VAL A 4 20.73 -10.52 6.13
C VAL A 4 21.47 -11.19 7.27
N PHE A 5 22.36 -12.12 6.94
CA PHE A 5 23.23 -12.79 7.91
C PHE A 5 24.56 -12.03 8.02
N ALA A 6 24.90 -11.56 9.22
CA ALA A 6 26.11 -10.80 9.50
C ALA A 6 26.75 -11.23 10.85
N SER A 7 28.03 -10.90 11.03
CA SER A 7 28.77 -11.16 12.27
C SER A 7 29.53 -9.91 12.70
N ALA A 8 29.19 -9.38 13.87
CA ALA A 8 29.87 -8.22 14.46
C ALA A 8 31.32 -8.53 14.87
N LYS A 9 31.59 -9.78 15.30
CA LYS A 9 32.92 -10.19 15.77
C LYS A 9 33.95 -10.28 14.63
N THR A 10 33.53 -10.79 13.48
CA THR A 10 34.42 -11.01 12.33
C THR A 10 34.31 -9.90 11.28
N GLY A 11 33.35 -8.98 11.43
CA GLY A 11 33.04 -7.96 10.41
C GLY A 11 32.33 -8.52 9.17
N TYR A 12 31.97 -9.82 9.17
CA TYR A 12 31.34 -10.46 8.01
C TYR A 12 29.99 -9.82 7.69
N HIS A 13 29.82 -9.38 6.45
CA HIS A 13 28.58 -8.83 5.88
C HIS A 13 28.02 -7.56 6.53
N VAL A 14 28.79 -6.85 7.38
CA VAL A 14 28.34 -5.59 7.99
C VAL A 14 28.02 -4.53 6.94
N GLN A 15 28.80 -4.44 5.86
CA GLN A 15 28.53 -3.50 4.76
C GLN A 15 27.21 -3.81 4.05
N SER A 16 26.96 -5.07 3.72
CA SER A 16 25.71 -5.52 3.07
C SER A 16 24.48 -5.23 3.93
N LEU A 17 24.61 -5.31 5.26
CA LEU A 17 23.57 -4.89 6.19
C LEU A 17 23.27 -3.39 6.05
N LEU A 18 24.30 -2.54 6.01
CA LEU A 18 24.12 -1.09 5.81
C LEU A 18 23.48 -0.77 4.46
N ASP A 19 23.92 -1.40 3.38
CA ASP A 19 23.34 -1.22 2.06
C ASP A 19 21.84 -1.62 2.05
N THR A 20 21.49 -2.71 2.75
CA THR A 20 20.10 -3.14 2.92
C THR A 20 19.28 -2.10 3.69
N VAL A 21 19.83 -1.52 4.76
CA VAL A 21 19.16 -0.47 5.55
C VAL A 21 18.90 0.79 4.72
N LEU A 22 19.88 1.22 3.91
CA LEU A 22 19.72 2.36 3.01
C LEU A 22 18.61 2.10 1.98
N ASN A 23 18.64 0.94 1.32
CA ASN A 23 17.60 0.54 0.37
C ASN A 23 16.19 0.52 1.00
N VAL A 24 16.04 -0.03 2.21
CA VAL A 24 14.75 -0.03 2.93
C VAL A 24 14.31 1.40 3.27
N THR A 25 15.26 2.27 3.62
CA THR A 25 15.00 3.69 3.91
C THR A 25 14.49 4.41 2.67
N ASP A 26 15.11 4.22 1.51
CA ASP A 26 14.67 4.82 0.26
C ASP A 26 13.24 4.38 -0.11
N MET A 27 12.95 3.09 0.03
CA MET A 27 11.60 2.56 -0.20
C MET A 27 10.59 3.12 0.81
N ARG A 28 11.02 3.45 2.02
CA ARG A 28 10.18 4.07 3.06
C ARG A 28 9.89 5.55 2.79
N TYR A 29 10.65 6.22 1.94
CA TYR A 29 10.38 7.62 1.56
C TYR A 29 9.82 7.76 0.15
N LEU A 30 9.64 6.66 -0.58
CA LEU A 30 9.10 6.65 -1.92
C LEU A 30 7.70 7.31 -1.98
N ARG A 31 7.60 8.39 -2.77
CA ARG A 31 6.34 9.09 -3.09
C ARG A 31 5.81 8.59 -4.43
N VAL A 32 4.65 7.96 -4.41
CA VAL A 32 3.95 7.48 -5.61
C VAL A 32 3.02 8.57 -6.14
N PRO A 33 3.14 8.96 -7.43
CA PRO A 33 2.19 9.87 -8.06
C PRO A 33 0.76 9.34 -8.02
N THR A 34 -0.19 10.20 -7.65
CA THR A 34 -1.61 9.82 -7.50
C THR A 34 -2.18 9.22 -8.79
N ALA A 35 -1.82 9.73 -9.96
CA ALA A 35 -2.27 9.17 -11.24
C ALA A 35 -1.87 7.69 -11.40
N ARG A 36 -0.57 7.41 -11.23
CA ARG A 36 -0.02 6.06 -11.35
C ARG A 36 -0.61 5.10 -10.30
N LEU A 37 -0.81 5.57 -9.07
CA LEU A 37 -1.49 4.80 -8.04
C LEU A 37 -2.89 4.38 -8.48
N ASN A 38 -3.68 5.33 -9.00
CA ASN A 38 -5.06 5.04 -9.42
C ASN A 38 -5.12 4.09 -10.62
N GLU A 39 -4.18 4.17 -11.56
CA GLU A 39 -4.07 3.18 -12.66
C GLU A 39 -3.89 1.76 -12.11
N VAL A 40 -2.96 1.57 -11.18
CA VAL A 40 -2.69 0.26 -10.55
C VAL A 40 -3.89 -0.24 -9.78
N VAL A 41 -4.55 0.64 -9.02
CA VAL A 41 -5.75 0.27 -8.24
C VAL A 41 -6.90 -0.12 -9.15
N GLN A 42 -7.14 0.62 -10.23
CA GLN A 42 -8.18 0.28 -11.21
C GLN A 42 -7.88 -1.06 -11.90
N ASP A 43 -6.62 -1.32 -12.24
CA ASP A 43 -6.23 -2.59 -12.84
C ASP A 43 -6.44 -3.77 -11.87
N ALA A 44 -6.07 -3.59 -10.60
CA ALA A 44 -6.32 -4.58 -9.55
C ALA A 44 -7.82 -4.88 -9.40
N VAL A 45 -8.67 -3.84 -9.36
CA VAL A 45 -10.13 -3.99 -9.27
C VAL A 45 -10.69 -4.73 -10.48
N ARG A 46 -10.23 -4.41 -11.71
CA ARG A 46 -10.69 -5.10 -12.94
C ARG A 46 -10.31 -6.59 -12.95
N ARG A 47 -9.11 -6.93 -12.48
CA ARG A 47 -8.64 -8.32 -12.43
C ARG A 47 -9.34 -9.12 -11.34
N HIS A 48 -9.66 -8.50 -10.22
CA HIS A 48 -10.32 -9.13 -9.10
C HIS A 48 -11.40 -8.21 -8.55
N ASN A 49 -12.61 -8.40 -9.08
CA ASN A 49 -13.76 -7.62 -8.68
C ASN A 49 -14.07 -7.83 -7.19
N PRO A 50 -14.36 -6.76 -6.43
CA PRO A 50 -14.78 -6.89 -5.05
C PRO A 50 -16.06 -7.71 -4.94
N THR A 51 -16.08 -8.63 -3.99
CA THR A 51 -17.27 -9.42 -3.67
C THR A 51 -18.31 -8.57 -2.94
N VAL A 52 -19.56 -9.03 -2.94
CA VAL A 52 -20.62 -8.41 -2.15
C VAL A 52 -20.35 -8.68 -0.67
N VAL A 53 -20.26 -7.62 0.13
CA VAL A 53 -20.12 -7.69 1.58
C VAL A 53 -21.27 -6.90 2.18
N ARG A 54 -22.05 -7.53 3.07
CA ARG A 54 -23.20 -6.89 3.74
C ARG A 54 -24.17 -6.21 2.74
N SER A 55 -24.52 -6.93 1.67
CA SER A 55 -25.41 -6.46 0.60
C SER A 55 -24.90 -5.26 -0.21
N LYS A 56 -23.62 -4.87 -0.08
CA LYS A 56 -23.01 -3.79 -0.85
C LYS A 56 -21.80 -4.30 -1.62
N ILE A 57 -21.66 -3.85 -2.86
CA ILE A 57 -20.43 -4.02 -3.64
C ILE A 57 -19.48 -2.88 -3.25
N LEU A 58 -18.24 -3.21 -2.90
CA LEU A 58 -17.21 -2.21 -2.65
C LEU A 58 -16.92 -1.44 -3.95
N LYS A 59 -17.03 -0.11 -3.89
CA LYS A 59 -16.63 0.80 -4.97
C LYS A 59 -15.49 1.67 -4.49
N ILE A 60 -14.36 1.61 -5.18
CA ILE A 60 -13.19 2.45 -4.93
C ILE A 60 -13.22 3.59 -5.95
N TYR A 61 -13.34 4.83 -5.47
CA TYR A 61 -13.43 6.00 -6.33
C TYR A 61 -12.06 6.55 -6.72
N TYR A 62 -11.19 6.70 -5.72
CA TYR A 62 -9.81 7.12 -5.93
C TYR A 62 -8.96 6.73 -4.72
N ALA A 63 -7.65 6.68 -4.91
CA ALA A 63 -6.66 6.47 -3.87
C ALA A 63 -5.57 7.54 -3.94
N THR A 64 -4.97 7.87 -2.80
CA THR A 64 -3.82 8.79 -2.71
C THR A 64 -2.85 8.35 -1.63
N GLN A 65 -1.58 8.73 -1.74
CA GLN A 65 -0.61 8.55 -0.68
C GLN A 65 -0.63 9.77 0.26
N ALA A 66 -1.09 9.57 1.49
CA ALA A 66 -1.18 10.62 2.50
C ALA A 66 0.17 10.90 3.16
N GLN A 67 0.92 9.84 3.51
CA GLN A 67 2.22 9.93 4.16
C GLN A 67 3.22 8.99 3.50
N VAL A 68 4.49 9.37 3.51
CA VAL A 68 5.57 8.57 2.93
C VAL A 68 6.17 7.61 3.94
N ASN A 69 6.36 8.03 5.20
CA ASN A 69 7.00 7.22 6.24
C ASN A 69 6.05 6.97 7.43
N PRO A 70 5.48 5.75 7.59
CA PRO A 70 5.47 4.67 6.60
C PRO A 70 4.52 4.98 5.42
N PRO A 71 4.69 4.31 4.25
CA PRO A 71 3.85 4.52 3.08
C PRO A 71 2.38 4.27 3.43
N THR A 72 1.63 5.35 3.44
CA THR A 72 0.24 5.36 3.92
C THR A 72 -0.67 5.78 2.79
N PHE A 73 -1.52 4.86 2.36
CA PHE A 73 -2.47 5.06 1.28
C PHE A 73 -3.87 5.23 1.84
N VAL A 74 -4.58 6.22 1.34
CA VAL A 74 -5.98 6.48 1.68
C VAL A 74 -6.82 6.20 0.44
N PHE A 75 -7.76 5.27 0.58
CA PHE A 75 -8.74 4.89 -0.42
C PHE A 75 -10.08 5.52 -0.08
N PHE A 76 -10.67 6.18 -1.06
CA PHE A 76 -12.00 6.74 -0.94
C PHE A 76 -13.01 5.79 -1.54
N VAL A 77 -13.87 5.27 -0.68
CA VAL A 77 -14.82 4.21 -1.00
C VAL A 77 -16.26 4.66 -0.78
N ASN A 78 -17.21 3.86 -1.26
CA ASN A 78 -18.63 4.07 -0.98
C ASN A 78 -18.97 3.79 0.48
N ASP A 79 -18.47 2.70 1.04
CA ASP A 79 -18.70 2.29 2.41
C ASP A 79 -17.47 1.55 2.94
N THR A 80 -16.96 1.97 4.10
CA THR A 80 -15.80 1.33 4.74
C THR A 80 -16.13 -0.06 5.26
N GLN A 81 -17.39 -0.33 5.61
CA GLN A 81 -17.84 -1.65 6.06
C GLN A 81 -17.93 -2.67 4.93
N ALA A 82 -17.90 -2.23 3.67
CA ALA A 82 -17.85 -3.11 2.51
C ALA A 82 -16.42 -3.62 2.22
N VAL A 83 -15.40 -3.07 2.89
CA VAL A 83 -14.01 -3.51 2.73
C VAL A 83 -13.77 -4.70 3.66
N HIS A 84 -13.67 -5.88 3.06
CA HIS A 84 -13.26 -7.08 3.80
C HIS A 84 -11.73 -7.16 3.89
N PHE A 85 -11.19 -7.69 4.99
CA PHE A 85 -9.75 -7.76 5.25
C PHE A 85 -8.98 -8.52 4.14
N THR A 86 -9.60 -9.50 3.49
CA THR A 86 -8.99 -10.23 2.38
C THR A 86 -8.77 -9.33 1.16
N TYR A 87 -9.72 -8.44 0.88
CA TYR A 87 -9.62 -7.50 -0.23
C TYR A 87 -8.62 -6.38 0.09
N GLU A 88 -8.58 -5.93 1.35
CA GLU A 88 -7.54 -5.04 1.84
C GLU A 88 -6.13 -5.63 1.64
N ARG A 89 -5.90 -6.88 2.06
CA ARG A 89 -4.62 -7.59 1.82
C ARG A 89 -4.31 -7.76 0.34
N TYR A 90 -5.32 -8.02 -0.48
CA TYR A 90 -5.17 -8.10 -1.92
C TYR A 90 -4.65 -6.78 -2.51
N LEU A 91 -5.26 -5.65 -2.13
CA LEU A 91 -4.81 -4.33 -2.56
C LEU A 91 -3.40 -4.02 -2.06
N GLU A 92 -3.08 -4.36 -0.81
CA GLU A 92 -1.73 -4.21 -0.26
C GLU A 92 -0.69 -4.94 -1.12
N ASN A 93 -0.95 -6.21 -1.44
CA ASN A 93 -0.06 -7.02 -2.27
C ASN A 93 0.13 -6.44 -3.67
N LYS A 94 -0.94 -5.92 -4.29
CA LYS A 94 -0.84 -5.26 -5.60
C LYS A 94 -0.01 -3.99 -5.57
N LEU A 95 -0.12 -3.20 -4.50
CA LEU A 95 0.77 -2.05 -4.30
C LEU A 95 2.22 -2.46 -4.06
N ARG A 96 2.47 -3.55 -3.33
CA ARG A 96 3.83 -4.10 -3.13
C ARG A 96 4.44 -4.57 -4.45
N GLU A 97 3.68 -5.27 -5.28
CA GLU A 97 4.11 -5.73 -6.60
C GLU A 97 4.45 -4.55 -7.52
N ALA A 98 3.62 -3.50 -7.54
CA ALA A 98 3.78 -2.38 -8.46
C ALA A 98 4.92 -1.41 -8.10
N PHE A 99 5.14 -1.17 -6.80
CA PHE A 99 6.04 -0.11 -6.33
C PHE A 99 7.21 -0.60 -5.47
N SER A 100 7.36 -1.92 -5.30
CA SER A 100 8.51 -2.54 -4.63
C SER A 100 8.80 -2.03 -3.21
N PHE A 101 7.77 -1.84 -2.37
CA PHE A 101 7.90 -1.49 -0.93
C PHE A 101 8.48 -2.63 -0.06
N LYS A 102 9.54 -3.30 -0.52
CA LYS A 102 10.23 -4.37 0.20
C LYS A 102 10.83 -3.80 1.49
N GLY A 103 10.66 -4.54 2.58
CA GLY A 103 11.17 -4.16 3.91
C GLY A 103 10.38 -3.04 4.62
N THR A 104 9.38 -2.45 3.97
CA THR A 104 8.56 -1.38 4.54
C THR A 104 7.12 -1.84 4.78
N ALA A 105 6.57 -1.50 5.96
CA ALA A 105 5.15 -1.71 6.25
C ALA A 105 4.30 -0.71 5.44
N ILE A 106 3.26 -1.19 4.77
CA ILE A 106 2.28 -0.34 4.08
C ILE A 106 1.08 -0.20 5.00
N ARG A 107 0.53 1.02 5.12
CA ARG A 107 -0.73 1.28 5.81
C ARG A 107 -1.81 1.63 4.81
N LEU A 108 -2.93 0.93 4.86
CA LEU A 108 -4.11 1.24 4.07
C LEU A 108 -5.18 1.81 5.00
N PHE A 109 -5.76 2.93 4.59
CA PHE A 109 -6.93 3.51 5.25
C PHE A 109 -8.05 3.65 4.24
N PHE A 110 -9.26 3.31 4.67
CA PHE A 110 -10.46 3.46 3.85
C PHE A 110 -11.33 4.55 4.47
N LYS A 111 -11.73 5.52 3.66
CA LYS A 111 -12.61 6.61 4.06
C LYS A 111 -13.82 6.66 3.14
N PRO A 112 -15.02 6.96 3.65
CA PRO A 112 -16.14 7.26 2.79
C PRO A 112 -15.83 8.53 2.00
N ARG A 113 -16.22 8.58 0.72
CA ARG A 113 -16.13 9.82 -0.05
C ARG A 113 -17.02 10.88 0.62
N PRO A 114 -16.49 12.08 0.95
CA PRO A 114 -17.32 13.15 1.49
C PRO A 114 -18.43 13.48 0.47
N LYS A 115 -19.69 13.46 0.91
CA LYS A 115 -20.80 13.93 0.10
C LYS A 115 -20.56 15.42 -0.11
N LYS A 116 -20.41 15.83 -1.38
CA LYS A 116 -20.39 17.24 -1.73
C LYS A 116 -21.81 17.74 -1.42
N GLU A 117 -21.98 18.58 -0.39
CA GLU A 117 -23.22 19.33 -0.23
C GLU A 117 -23.39 20.17 -1.50
N LEU A 118 -24.37 19.80 -2.31
CA LEU A 118 -24.88 20.66 -3.36
C LEU A 118 -25.59 21.79 -2.61
N LYS A 119 -24.89 22.91 -2.45
CA LYS A 119 -25.52 24.20 -2.14
C LYS A 119 -26.16 24.76 -3.41
#